data_AF-A0A2V5QJH7-F1
#
_entry.id   AF-A0A2V5QJH7-F1
#
_cell.length_a   1.000
_cell.length_b   1.000
_cell.length_c   1.000
_cell.angle_alpha   90.00
_cell.angle_beta   90.00
_cell.angle_gamma   90.00
#
_symmetry.space_group_name_H-M   'P 1'
#
loop_
_entity.id
_entity.type
_entity.pdbx_description
1 polymer ?
#
loop_
_entity_poly.entity_id
_entity_poly.type
_entity_poly.pdbx_seq_one_letter_code
_entity_poly.pdbx_strand_id
1 'polypeptide(L)'
;MAHGATNFDLAAKATNELAVNLHHQLAKGDENLCISPYSIETALAMTFAGADGETRTEMARVLHLTNDAGVFASFSALQHSLEEMSANTAELAKQSKKFGGPSEPIAL
;
A
#
# COMPACT_ATOMS: atom_id res chain seq x y z
N MET A 1 -15.36 -11.66 -17.43
CA MET A 1 -15.82 -11.64 -16.03
C MET A 1 -15.23 -10.40 -15.39
N ALA A 2 -16.05 -9.37 -15.19
CA ALA A 2 -15.59 -8.11 -14.62
C ALA A 2 -15.14 -8.36 -13.18
N HIS A 3 -13.85 -8.16 -12.89
CA HIS A 3 -13.40 -7.98 -11.51
C HIS A 3 -14.09 -6.70 -11.02
N GLY A 4 -15.16 -6.86 -10.24
CA GLY A 4 -15.80 -5.73 -9.58
C GLY A 4 -14.73 -4.98 -8.81
N ALA A 5 -14.68 -3.66 -8.99
CA ALA A 5 -13.72 -2.75 -8.37
C ALA A 5 -13.40 -3.25 -6.95
N THR A 6 -12.18 -3.71 -6.74
CA THR A 6 -11.76 -4.20 -5.43
C THR A 6 -11.96 -3.05 -4.45
N ASN A 7 -12.52 -3.33 -3.27
CA ASN A 7 -12.85 -2.29 -2.28
C ASN A 7 -11.62 -1.46 -1.82
N PHE A 8 -10.43 -1.73 -2.35
CA PHE A 8 -9.17 -1.06 -2.07
C PHE A 8 -8.54 -0.28 -3.26
N ASP A 9 -9.20 -0.19 -4.42
CA ASP A 9 -8.61 0.40 -5.64
C ASP A 9 -8.09 1.84 -5.44
N LEU A 10 -8.80 2.63 -4.63
CA LEU A 10 -8.39 4.00 -4.30
C LEU A 10 -7.04 4.01 -3.57
N ALA A 11 -6.93 3.24 -2.49
CA ALA A 11 -5.70 3.15 -1.69
C ALA A 11 -4.55 2.58 -2.51
N ALA A 12 -4.78 1.51 -3.29
CA ALA A 12 -3.74 0.93 -4.13
C ALA A 12 -3.22 1.91 -5.18
N LYS A 13 -4.13 2.67 -5.83
CA LYS A 13 -3.74 3.67 -6.83
C LYS A 13 -2.98 4.84 -6.19
N ALA A 14 -3.50 5.39 -5.09
CA ALA A 14 -2.85 6.47 -4.35
C ALA A 14 -1.44 6.07 -3.90
N THR A 15 -1.29 4.87 -3.33
CA THR A 15 0.00 4.31 -2.90
C THR A 15 0.99 4.13 -4.03
N ASN A 16 0.53 3.70 -5.21
CA ASN A 16 1.41 3.59 -6.37
C ASN A 16 1.85 4.96 -6.90
N GLU A 17 0.96 5.96 -6.93
CA GLU A 17 1.29 7.32 -7.36
C GLU A 17 2.25 8.02 -6.36
N LEU A 18 2.06 7.82 -5.06
CA LEU A 18 2.99 8.29 -4.04
C LEU A 18 4.34 7.58 -4.17
N ALA A 19 4.36 6.26 -4.40
CA ALA A 19 5.58 5.48 -4.58
C ALA A 19 6.45 6.03 -5.72
N VAL A 20 5.83 6.29 -6.88
CA VAL A 20 6.52 6.85 -8.05
C VAL A 20 7.08 8.24 -7.73
N ASN A 21 6.28 9.10 -7.09
CA ASN A 21 6.72 10.44 -6.70
C ASN A 21 7.87 10.41 -5.69
N LEU A 22 7.80 9.55 -4.67
CA LEU A 22 8.88 9.36 -3.70
C LEU A 22 10.13 8.82 -4.37
N HIS A 23 10.01 7.82 -5.24
CA HIS A 23 11.14 7.28 -5.96
C HIS A 23 11.84 8.36 -6.80
N HIS A 24 11.09 9.18 -7.55
CA HIS A 24 11.66 10.29 -8.31
C HIS A 24 12.38 11.33 -7.44
N GLN A 25 11.94 11.53 -6.20
CA GLN A 25 12.56 12.47 -5.26
C GLN A 25 13.78 11.89 -4.55
N LEU A 26 13.77 10.61 -4.20
CA LEU A 26 14.77 9.99 -3.35
C LEU A 26 15.86 9.24 -4.14
N ALA A 27 15.54 8.67 -5.30
CA ALA A 27 16.50 7.94 -6.14
C ALA A 27 17.38 8.92 -6.94
N LYS A 28 18.28 9.63 -6.25
CA LYS A 28 19.17 10.65 -6.84
C LYS A 28 20.61 10.18 -7.07
N GLY A 29 21.00 9.05 -6.51
CA GLY A 29 22.34 8.48 -6.62
C GLY A 29 22.31 7.00 -7.00
N ASP A 30 23.49 6.41 -7.02
CA ASP A 30 23.70 4.99 -7.35
C ASP A 30 23.67 4.08 -6.11
N GLU A 31 23.18 4.59 -4.98
CA GLU A 31 23.04 3.86 -3.74
C GLU A 31 21.73 3.05 -3.67
N ASN A 32 21.71 2.03 -2.82
CA ASN A 32 20.51 1.22 -2.63
C ASN A 32 19.41 2.06 -1.98
N LEU A 33 18.23 2.12 -2.60
CA LEU A 33 17.03 2.73 -2.05
C LEU A 33 16.02 1.63 -1.67
N CYS A 34 15.67 1.56 -0.40
CA CYS A 34 14.62 0.68 0.10
C CYS A 34 13.63 1.50 0.92
N ILE A 35 12.39 1.62 0.42
CA ILE A 35 11.30 2.35 1.06
C ILE A 35 10.01 1.53 0.95
N SER A 36 9.10 1.73 1.90
CA SER A 36 7.74 1.19 1.84
C SER A 36 6.74 2.34 1.69
N PRO A 37 6.32 2.67 0.45
CA PRO A 37 5.31 3.70 0.20
C PRO A 37 4.00 3.43 0.95
N TYR A 38 3.57 2.16 1.00
CA TYR A 38 2.39 1.74 1.75
C TYR A 38 2.46 2.10 3.23
N SER A 39 3.61 1.87 3.88
CA SER A 39 3.80 2.20 5.29
C SER A 39 3.74 3.71 5.53
N ILE A 40 4.45 4.49 4.70
CA ILE A 40 4.46 5.96 4.77
C ILE A 40 3.04 6.51 4.59
N GLU A 41 2.33 6.02 3.59
CA GLU A 41 0.98 6.49 3.26
C GLU A 41 -0.03 6.14 4.35
N THR A 42 0.02 4.91 4.89
CA THR A 42 -0.89 4.49 5.97
C THR A 42 -0.69 5.34 7.23
N ALA A 43 0.55 5.64 7.58
CA ALA A 43 0.86 6.53 8.71
C ALA A 43 0.28 7.94 8.50
N LEU A 44 0.47 8.50 7.30
CA LEU A 44 0.00 9.85 6.98
C LEU A 44 -1.51 9.91 6.74
N ALA A 45 -2.15 8.83 6.28
CA ALA A 45 -3.60 8.75 6.13
C ALA A 45 -4.32 8.86 7.49
N MET A 46 -3.75 8.27 8.55
CA MET A 46 -4.26 8.46 9.92
C MET A 46 -4.13 9.92 10.38
N THR A 47 -3.02 10.58 10.06
CA THR A 47 -2.84 12.02 10.34
C THR A 47 -3.80 12.88 9.53
N PHE A 48 -4.04 12.52 8.27
CA PHE A 48 -5.01 13.18 7.39
C PHE A 48 -6.42 13.17 7.98
N ALA A 49 -6.81 12.07 8.65
CA ALA A 49 -8.10 11.97 9.33
C ALA A 49 -8.35 13.11 10.34
N GLY A 50 -7.30 13.54 11.05
CA GLY A 50 -7.36 14.61 12.04
C GLY A 50 -6.96 16.00 11.52
N ALA A 51 -6.54 16.12 10.26
CA ALA A 51 -6.18 17.39 9.66
C ALA A 51 -7.42 18.16 9.17
N ASP A 52 -7.34 19.49 9.22
CA ASP A 52 -8.38 20.41 8.75
C ASP A 52 -7.78 21.56 7.93
N GLY A 53 -8.62 22.28 7.19
CA GLY A 53 -8.26 23.44 6.38
C GLY A 53 -7.15 23.16 5.36
N GLU A 54 -6.21 24.09 5.25
CA GLU A 54 -5.09 24.03 4.31
C GLU A 54 -4.21 22.78 4.50
N THR A 55 -3.98 22.38 5.75
CA THR A 55 -3.23 21.15 6.06
C THR A 55 -3.90 19.93 5.45
N ARG A 56 -5.22 19.80 5.58
CA ARG A 56 -5.98 18.70 4.98
C ARG A 56 -5.86 18.71 3.45
N THR A 57 -6.00 19.90 2.84
CA THR A 57 -5.91 20.06 1.39
C THR A 57 -4.55 19.65 0.84
N GLU A 58 -3.46 20.11 1.45
CA GLU A 58 -2.10 19.76 1.01
C GLU A 58 -1.80 18.27 1.22
N MET A 59 -2.24 17.70 2.33
CA MET A 59 -2.11 16.25 2.56
C MET A 59 -2.89 15.44 1.51
N ALA A 60 -4.14 15.79 1.22
CA ALA A 60 -4.92 15.11 0.19
C ALA A 60 -4.23 15.17 -1.19
N ARG A 61 -3.65 16.31 -1.52
CA ARG A 61 -2.93 16.53 -2.78
C ARG A 61 -1.68 15.67 -2.90
N VAL A 62 -0.85 15.63 -1.85
CA VAL A 62 0.44 14.90 -1.87
C VAL A 62 0.23 13.39 -1.76
N LEU A 63 -0.74 12.96 -0.95
CA LEU A 63 -1.08 11.56 -0.73
C LEU A 63 -2.04 11.00 -1.80
N HIS A 64 -2.40 11.79 -2.81
CA HIS A 64 -3.33 11.40 -3.90
C HIS A 64 -4.71 10.92 -3.41
N LEU A 65 -5.20 11.51 -2.31
CA LEU A 65 -6.49 11.19 -1.70
C LEU A 65 -7.59 12.12 -2.26
N THR A 66 -7.99 11.90 -3.51
CA THR A 66 -8.88 12.83 -4.24
C THR A 66 -10.37 12.75 -3.86
N ASN A 67 -10.77 11.78 -3.02
CA ASN A 67 -12.16 11.64 -2.56
C ASN A 67 -12.16 11.24 -1.08
N ASP A 68 -12.60 12.14 -0.20
CA ASP A 68 -12.68 11.91 1.25
C ASP A 68 -13.59 10.70 1.59
N ALA A 69 -14.64 10.49 0.79
CA ALA A 69 -15.57 9.39 0.99
C ALA A 69 -14.91 8.06 0.59
N GLY A 70 -14.60 7.24 1.61
CA GLY A 70 -14.15 5.86 1.41
C GLY A 70 -12.64 5.65 1.48
N VAL A 71 -11.83 6.68 1.74
CA VAL A 71 -10.37 6.54 1.94
C VAL A 71 -10.08 5.45 2.97
N PHE A 72 -10.57 5.61 4.20
CA PHE A 72 -10.27 4.69 5.29
C PHE A 72 -10.79 3.27 5.04
N ALA A 73 -11.97 3.15 4.42
CA ALA A 73 -12.51 1.85 4.03
C ALA A 73 -11.61 1.18 2.98
N SER A 74 -11.08 1.95 2.03
CA SER A 74 -10.15 1.47 1.01
C SER A 74 -8.81 1.05 1.60
N PHE A 75 -8.26 1.79 2.55
CA PHE A 75 -7.03 1.40 3.25
C PHE A 75 -7.22 0.16 4.11
N SER A 76 -8.35 0.04 4.81
CA SER A 76 -8.69 -1.15 5.60
C SER A 76 -8.85 -2.38 4.70
N ALA A 77 -9.53 -2.24 3.55
CA ALA A 77 -9.63 -3.32 2.57
C ALA A 77 -8.26 -3.71 1.98
N LEU A 78 -7.38 -2.74 1.73
CA LEU A 78 -6.03 -3.01 1.23
C LEU A 78 -5.21 -3.78 2.27
N GLN A 79 -5.23 -3.32 3.52
CA GLN A 79 -4.55 -3.98 4.62
C GLN A 79 -5.01 -5.44 4.76
N HIS A 80 -6.31 -5.68 4.75
CA HIS A 80 -6.86 -7.03 4.86
C HIS A 80 -6.42 -7.92 3.69
N SER A 81 -6.46 -7.41 2.45
CA SER A 81 -6.01 -8.15 1.27
C SER A 81 -4.51 -8.49 1.34
N LEU A 82 -3.69 -7.58 1.86
CA LEU A 82 -2.26 -7.80 2.08
C LEU A 82 -2.01 -8.89 3.14
N GLU A 83 -2.73 -8.83 4.27
CA GLU A 83 -2.67 -9.84 5.34
C GLU A 83 -3.09 -11.24 4.84
N GLU A 84 -4.19 -11.33 4.10
CA GLU A 84 -4.64 -12.58 3.47
C GLU A 84 -3.61 -13.13 2.48
N MET A 85 -3.01 -12.26 1.65
CA MET A 85 -1.97 -12.65 0.71
C MET A 85 -0.72 -13.18 1.42
N SER A 86 -0.30 -12.55 2.52
CA SER A 86 0.80 -13.03 3.36
C SER A 86 0.53 -14.45 3.89
N ALA A 87 -0.67 -14.68 4.44
CA ALA A 87 -1.07 -16.01 4.92
C ALA A 87 -1.11 -17.06 3.80
N ASN A 88 -1.66 -16.71 2.63
CA ASN A 88 -1.70 -17.59 1.46
C ASN A 88 -0.29 -17.96 0.97
N THR A 89 0.63 -17.00 0.99
CA THR A 89 2.03 -17.23 0.58
C THR A 89 2.73 -18.18 1.55
N ALA A 90 2.42 -18.12 2.84
CA ALA A 90 2.93 -19.07 3.83
C ALA A 90 2.43 -20.51 3.60
N GLU A 91 1.17 -20.68 3.21
CA GLU A 91 0.66 -21.99 2.83
C GLU A 91 1.29 -22.51 1.53
N LEU A 92 1.48 -21.65 0.52
CA LEU A 92 2.16 -22.01 -0.72
C LEU A 92 3.62 -22.41 -0.49
N ALA A 93 4.33 -21.73 0.43
CA ALA A 93 5.70 -22.08 0.80
C ALA A 93 5.76 -23.47 1.49
N LYS A 94 4.81 -23.78 2.39
CA LYS A 94 4.70 -25.11 3.03
C LYS A 94 4.45 -26.22 1.99
N GLN A 95 3.63 -25.95 0.98
CA GLN A 95 3.35 -26.90 -0.10
C GLN A 95 4.57 -27.07 -1.02
N SER A 96 5.22 -25.98 -1.42
CA SER A 96 6.42 -25.99 -2.27
C SER A 96 7.57 -26.76 -1.63
N LYS A 97 7.74 -26.65 -0.30
CA LYS A 97 8.71 -27.44 0.46
C LYS A 97 8.50 -28.95 0.33
N LYS A 98 7.26 -29.43 0.15
CA LYS A 98 6.97 -30.87 -0.06
C LYS A 98 7.46 -31.38 -1.42
N PHE A 99 7.70 -30.49 -2.38
CA PHE A 99 8.14 -30.80 -3.75
C PHE A 99 9.54 -30.27 -4.06
N GLY A 100 10.30 -29.81 -3.06
CA GLY A 100 11.67 -29.29 -3.24
C GLY A 100 11.78 -27.85 -3.73
N GLY A 101 10.70 -27.07 -3.67
CA GLY A 101 10.66 -25.64 -4.05
C GLY A 101 11.06 -24.67 -2.93
N PRO A 102 11.09 -23.35 -3.23
CA PRO A 102 11.44 -22.30 -2.27
C PRO A 102 10.52 -22.31 -1.04
N SER A 103 11.11 -22.10 0.14
CA SER A 103 10.49 -22.36 1.45
C SER A 103 10.18 -21.12 2.28
N GLU A 104 10.54 -19.92 1.79
CA GLU A 104 10.36 -18.68 2.55
C GLU A 104 9.03 -18.00 2.19
N PRO A 105 8.15 -17.76 3.19
CA PRO A 105 6.93 -16.99 2.99
C PRO A 105 7.23 -15.50 2.83
N ILE A 106 6.36 -14.77 2.12
CA ILE A 106 6.36 -13.31 2.19
C ILE A 106 5.83 -12.92 3.58
N ALA A 107 6.67 -12.28 4.38
CA ALA A 107 6.26 -11.63 5.63
C ALA A 107 6.07 -10.12 5.34
N LEU A 108 4.95 -9.56 5.80
CA LEU A 108 4.61 -8.14 5.66
C LEU A 108 4.74 -7.44 7.02
#